data_AF-X1BNC0-F1
#
_entry.id   AF-X1BNC0-F1
#
_cell.length_a   1.000
_cell.length_b   1.000
_cell.length_c   1.000
_cell.angle_alpha   90.00
_cell.angle_beta   90.00
_cell.angle_gamma   90.00
#
_symmetry.space_group_name_H-M   'P 1'
#
loop_
_entity.id
_entity.type
_entity.pdbx_description
1 polymer ?
#
loop_
_entity_poly.entity_id
_entity_poly.type
_entity_poly.pdbx_seq_one_letter_code
_entity_poly.pdbx_strand_id
1 'polypeptide(L)'
;LLENKTICINPGELIVGERGPAPKATPTYPELCCHSLEDLEILNSRGKTPFHVSDEVRRTYEEKIIPFWSGRSMRELVFGSMSSEWTKAFQAGVFTEFMEQRAPGHAVLDGKIYHEGFLDFKARIKKVRDQSKWADNRDQELQAMEICCDAIIRFAERHAEVARELASSKPDPNRQTDLKQIAEICSWVPAHAPRNFWEALQMYWFVHLGVITELNEWDSFNPGRLDQHLYPFYKDDLKEGRLTRERAKELLECFWIKFSNQPAPPKVG
;
A
#
# COMPACT_ATOMS: atom_id res chain seq x y z
N LEU A 1 2.83 -11.76 1.66
CA LEU A 1 3.68 -10.55 1.49
C LEU A 1 3.76 -9.70 2.77
N LEU A 2 2.63 -9.23 3.30
CA LEU A 2 2.59 -8.30 4.45
C LEU A 2 3.16 -8.85 5.76
N GLU A 3 3.20 -10.17 5.94
CA GLU A 3 3.87 -10.83 7.07
C GLU A 3 5.40 -10.76 7.01
N ASN A 4 5.98 -10.62 5.82
CA ASN A 4 7.41 -10.84 5.59
C ASN A 4 8.15 -9.62 5.05
N LYS A 5 7.47 -8.68 4.37
CA LYS A 5 8.14 -7.50 3.81
C LYS A 5 8.81 -6.68 4.91
N THR A 6 9.93 -6.03 4.58
CA THR A 6 10.64 -5.14 5.51
C THR A 6 9.72 -4.03 6.02
N ILE A 7 9.81 -3.77 7.32
CA ILE A 7 9.17 -2.66 8.01
C ILE A 7 10.23 -1.60 8.28
N CYS A 8 9.93 -0.35 7.93
CA CYS A 8 10.82 0.78 8.11
C CYS A 8 10.07 1.87 8.87
N ILE A 9 10.65 2.34 9.98
CA ILE A 9 10.21 3.52 10.72
C ILE A 9 11.38 4.51 10.72
N ASN A 10 11.26 5.57 9.94
CA ASN A 10 12.32 6.56 9.75
C ASN A 10 12.43 7.50 10.97
N PRO A 11 13.59 8.14 11.20
CA PRO A 11 13.74 9.15 12.24
C PRO A 11 12.70 10.28 12.10
N GLY A 12 12.04 10.64 13.21
CA GLY A 12 11.05 11.71 13.25
C GLY A 12 9.67 11.37 12.67
N GLU A 13 9.44 10.16 12.13
CA GLU A 13 8.11 9.80 11.63
C GLU A 13 7.07 9.71 12.74
N LEU A 14 5.88 10.28 12.47
CA LEU A 14 4.67 10.15 13.29
C LEU A 14 3.62 9.24 12.62
N ILE A 15 3.54 9.30 11.29
CA ILE A 15 2.77 8.36 10.45
C ILE A 15 3.77 7.35 9.87
N VAL A 16 3.54 6.06 10.08
CA VAL A 16 4.52 5.01 9.79
C VAL A 16 4.06 4.05 8.70
N GLY A 17 5.04 3.49 7.99
CA GLY A 17 4.86 2.49 6.95
C GLY A 17 5.29 2.99 5.58
N GLU A 18 5.91 2.10 4.81
CA GLU A 18 6.43 2.35 3.46
C GLU A 18 6.02 1.18 2.56
N ARG A 19 5.73 1.45 1.28
CA ARG A 19 5.43 0.39 0.32
C ARG A 19 6.66 -0.48 0.06
N GLY A 20 7.81 0.17 -0.16
CA GLY A 20 9.11 -0.49 -0.27
C GLY A 20 9.78 -0.75 1.08
N PRO A 21 11.08 -1.11 1.07
CA PRO A 21 11.88 -1.22 2.29
C PRO A 21 12.37 0.14 2.83
N ALA A 22 12.22 1.22 2.06
CA ALA A 22 12.67 2.57 2.40
C ALA A 22 11.88 3.61 1.58
N PRO A 23 11.91 4.90 1.97
CA PRO A 23 11.35 5.99 1.18
C PRO A 23 11.87 5.96 -0.27
N LYS A 24 10.96 6.12 -1.23
CA LYS A 24 11.24 6.12 -2.68
C LYS A 24 11.83 4.83 -3.25
N ALA A 25 11.93 3.77 -2.45
CA ALA A 25 12.20 2.43 -2.95
C ALA A 25 10.86 1.77 -3.31
N THR A 26 10.72 1.25 -4.53
CA THR A 26 9.46 0.67 -5.00
C THR A 26 9.57 -0.84 -5.20
N PRO A 27 8.52 -1.61 -4.89
CA PRO A 27 8.45 -3.00 -5.31
C PRO A 27 8.27 -3.10 -6.83
N THR A 28 8.41 -4.31 -7.34
CA THR A 28 8.02 -4.70 -8.68
C THR A 28 6.80 -5.63 -8.64
N TYR A 29 6.11 -5.77 -9.78
CA TYR A 29 4.83 -6.51 -9.88
C TYR A 29 4.89 -7.44 -11.09
N PRO A 30 5.68 -8.53 -11.02
CA PRO A 30 5.91 -9.42 -12.15
C PRO A 30 4.64 -10.14 -12.62
N GLU A 31 3.60 -10.23 -11.78
CA GLU A 31 2.26 -10.69 -12.15
C GLU A 31 1.58 -9.78 -13.18
N LEU A 32 1.90 -8.48 -13.18
CA LEU A 32 1.43 -7.54 -14.18
C LEU A 32 2.39 -7.45 -15.36
N CYS A 33 3.66 -7.15 -15.08
CA CYS A 33 4.72 -7.03 -16.07
C CYS A 33 6.04 -7.58 -15.52
N CYS A 34 6.46 -8.72 -16.04
CA CYS A 34 7.75 -9.32 -15.71
C CYS A 34 8.87 -8.66 -16.54
N HIS A 35 9.59 -7.73 -15.91
CA HIS A 35 10.73 -7.04 -16.51
C HIS A 35 11.85 -8.03 -16.89
N SER A 36 12.42 -7.85 -18.08
CA SER A 36 13.66 -8.53 -18.50
C SER A 36 14.89 -7.93 -17.82
N LEU A 37 16.06 -8.57 -17.97
CA LEU A 37 17.32 -7.99 -17.49
C LEU A 37 17.70 -6.70 -18.23
N GLU A 38 17.35 -6.60 -19.52
CA GLU A 38 17.53 -5.39 -20.31
C GLU A 38 16.63 -4.25 -19.80
N ASP A 39 15.36 -4.55 -19.48
CA ASP A 39 14.44 -3.59 -18.87
C ASP A 39 15.00 -3.03 -17.56
N LEU A 40 15.55 -3.90 -16.70
CA LEU A 40 16.18 -3.48 -15.45
C LEU A 40 17.41 -2.59 -15.68
N GLU A 41 18.19 -2.85 -16.74
CA GLU A 41 19.32 -2.00 -17.12
C GLU A 41 18.87 -0.63 -17.63
N ILE A 42 17.81 -0.58 -18.45
CA ILE A 42 17.20 0.66 -18.92
C ILE A 42 16.67 1.48 -17.73
N LEU A 43 15.98 0.84 -16.78
CA LEU A 43 15.50 1.52 -15.56
C LEU A 43 16.63 2.15 -14.75
N ASN A 44 17.76 1.44 -14.65
CA ASN A 44 18.93 1.89 -13.90
C ASN A 44 19.68 3.05 -14.58
N SER A 45 19.73 3.07 -15.91
CA SER A 45 20.57 3.99 -16.68
C SER A 45 19.82 5.15 -17.36
N ARG A 46 18.49 5.09 -17.47
CA ARG A 46 17.71 6.11 -18.20
C ARG A 46 17.81 7.51 -17.59
N GLY A 47 17.92 8.53 -18.43
CA GLY A 47 18.08 9.92 -17.98
C GLY A 47 16.84 10.54 -17.32
N LYS A 48 15.64 10.03 -17.61
CA LYS A 48 14.38 10.52 -17.03
C LYS A 48 13.78 9.49 -16.09
N THR A 49 13.45 9.91 -14.87
CA THR A 49 12.85 9.05 -13.83
C THR A 49 13.63 7.73 -13.61
N PRO A 50 14.95 7.78 -13.37
CA PRO A 50 15.73 6.57 -13.14
C PRO A 50 15.27 5.84 -11.87
N PHE A 51 15.35 4.52 -11.91
CA PHE A 51 15.22 3.65 -10.73
C PHE A 51 16.50 2.86 -10.60
N HIS A 52 17.28 3.12 -9.55
CA HIS A 52 18.49 2.34 -9.32
C HIS A 52 18.12 0.88 -9.05
N VAL A 53 18.69 -0.02 -9.84
CA VAL A 53 18.58 -1.48 -9.66
C VAL A 53 19.92 -2.02 -9.18
N SER A 54 19.93 -2.71 -8.03
CA SER A 54 21.15 -3.34 -7.50
C SER A 54 21.44 -4.68 -8.19
N ASP A 55 22.69 -5.14 -8.12
CA ASP A 55 23.07 -6.45 -8.65
C ASP A 55 22.41 -7.62 -7.91
N GLU A 56 22.00 -7.42 -6.66
CA GLU A 56 21.18 -8.39 -5.92
C GLU A 56 19.77 -8.50 -6.52
N VAL A 57 19.14 -7.38 -6.88
CA VAL A 57 17.83 -7.39 -7.54
C VAL A 57 17.93 -8.03 -8.91
N ARG A 58 18.96 -7.71 -9.72
CA ARG A 58 19.18 -8.33 -11.03
C ARG A 58 19.33 -9.86 -10.93
N ARG A 59 20.17 -10.34 -10.01
CA ARG A 59 20.33 -11.79 -9.75
C ARG A 59 19.03 -12.44 -9.29
N THR A 60 18.30 -11.81 -8.38
CA THR A 60 16.99 -12.31 -7.92
C THR A 60 16.01 -12.42 -9.09
N TYR A 61 16.04 -11.46 -10.01
CA TYR A 61 15.21 -11.48 -11.22
C TYR A 61 15.57 -12.64 -12.14
N GLU A 62 16.84 -12.78 -12.47
CA GLU A 62 17.36 -13.85 -13.33
C GLU A 62 17.07 -15.24 -12.77
N GLU A 63 17.34 -15.45 -11.48
CA GLU A 63 17.30 -16.77 -10.86
C GLU A 63 15.91 -17.20 -10.40
N LYS A 64 15.03 -16.24 -10.05
CA LYS A 64 13.76 -16.55 -9.35
C LYS A 64 12.53 -15.95 -10.02
N ILE A 65 12.57 -14.67 -10.39
CA ILE A 65 11.37 -13.96 -10.85
C ILE A 65 11.04 -14.31 -12.30
N ILE A 66 11.99 -14.09 -13.23
CA ILE A 66 11.80 -14.35 -14.66
C ILE A 66 11.44 -15.82 -14.92
N PRO A 67 12.13 -16.83 -14.34
CA PRO A 67 11.79 -18.23 -14.58
C PRO A 67 10.37 -18.62 -14.17
N PHE A 68 9.80 -17.97 -13.15
CA PHE A 68 8.45 -18.26 -12.68
C PHE A 68 7.38 -17.48 -13.46
N TRP A 69 7.63 -16.20 -13.76
CA TRP A 69 6.62 -15.28 -14.27
C TRP A 69 6.60 -15.12 -15.80
N SER A 70 7.66 -15.53 -16.51
CA SER A 70 7.66 -15.53 -17.97
C SER A 70 6.54 -16.42 -18.51
N GLY A 71 5.77 -15.90 -19.47
CA GLY A 71 4.57 -16.54 -20.02
C GLY A 71 3.35 -16.50 -19.10
N ARG A 72 3.43 -15.85 -17.92
CA ARG A 72 2.33 -15.76 -16.94
C ARG A 72 1.92 -14.33 -16.61
N SER A 73 2.71 -13.33 -17.01
CA SER A 73 2.39 -11.94 -16.71
C SER A 73 1.14 -11.49 -17.46
N MET A 74 0.34 -10.61 -16.85
CA MET A 74 -0.85 -10.05 -17.49
C MET A 74 -0.52 -9.36 -18.81
N ARG A 75 0.63 -8.68 -18.91
CA ARG A 75 1.13 -8.09 -20.16
C ARG A 75 1.21 -9.12 -21.28
N GLU A 76 1.88 -10.25 -21.05
CA GLU A 76 2.05 -11.29 -22.06
C GLU A 76 0.71 -11.90 -22.48
N LEU A 77 -0.18 -12.14 -21.51
CA LEU A 77 -1.52 -12.67 -21.77
C LEU A 77 -2.37 -11.71 -22.61
N VAL A 78 -2.36 -10.42 -22.25
CA VAL A 78 -3.08 -9.36 -22.98
C VAL A 78 -2.56 -9.28 -24.40
N PHE A 79 -1.26 -9.08 -24.60
CA PHE A 79 -0.68 -8.90 -25.95
C PHE A 79 -0.79 -10.16 -26.81
N GLY A 80 -0.71 -11.35 -26.21
CA GLY A 80 -0.91 -12.62 -26.90
C GLY A 80 -2.35 -12.84 -27.39
N SER A 81 -3.33 -12.12 -26.83
CA SER A 81 -4.75 -12.22 -27.20
C SER A 81 -5.21 -11.19 -28.26
N MET A 82 -4.36 -10.22 -28.60
CA MET A 82 -4.73 -9.11 -29.49
C MET A 82 -4.64 -9.49 -30.98
N SER A 83 -5.48 -8.85 -31.80
CA SER A 83 -5.44 -9.01 -33.25
C SER A 83 -4.22 -8.32 -33.88
N SER A 84 -3.89 -8.70 -35.11
CA SER A 84 -2.78 -8.07 -35.83
C SER A 84 -3.01 -6.57 -36.10
N GLU A 85 -4.26 -6.18 -36.33
CA GLU A 85 -4.70 -4.80 -36.56
C GLU A 85 -4.49 -3.95 -35.30
N TRP A 86 -4.87 -4.49 -34.14
CA TRP A 86 -4.64 -3.84 -32.85
C TRP A 86 -3.14 -3.63 -32.61
N THR A 87 -2.33 -4.69 -32.81
CA THR A 87 -0.88 -4.63 -32.60
C THR A 87 -0.21 -3.62 -33.53
N LYS A 88 -0.60 -3.57 -34.81
CA LYS A 88 -0.07 -2.57 -35.75
C LYS A 88 -0.43 -1.15 -35.35
N ALA A 89 -1.68 -0.91 -34.92
CA ALA A 89 -2.12 0.41 -34.49
C ALA A 89 -1.43 0.87 -33.20
N PHE A 90 -1.24 -0.04 -32.23
CA PHE A 90 -0.47 0.21 -31.01
C PHE A 90 1.00 0.54 -31.34
N GLN A 91 1.67 -0.27 -32.18
CA GLN A 91 3.05 -0.03 -32.60
C GLN A 91 3.23 1.25 -33.43
N ALA A 92 2.20 1.66 -34.18
CA ALA A 92 2.19 2.92 -34.92
C ALA A 92 1.91 4.15 -34.03
N GLY A 93 1.64 3.96 -32.73
CA GLY A 93 1.36 5.05 -31.79
C GLY A 93 -0.02 5.68 -31.97
N VAL A 94 -0.99 4.96 -32.55
CA VAL A 94 -2.37 5.47 -32.73
C VAL A 94 -3.10 5.56 -31.38
N PHE A 95 -2.82 4.65 -30.47
CA PHE A 95 -3.31 4.63 -29.08
C PHE A 95 -2.29 3.95 -28.16
N THR A 96 -2.53 4.02 -26.85
CA THR A 96 -1.77 3.30 -25.83
C THR A 96 -2.67 2.34 -25.04
N GLU A 97 -2.08 1.35 -24.38
CA GLU A 97 -2.82 0.39 -23.54
C GLU A 97 -2.51 0.66 -22.07
N PHE A 98 -3.50 1.10 -21.30
CA PHE A 98 -3.27 1.51 -19.91
C PHE A 98 -2.89 0.33 -19.01
N MET A 99 -3.44 -0.86 -19.27
CA MET A 99 -3.30 -2.03 -18.41
C MET A 99 -2.08 -2.90 -18.76
N GLU A 100 -1.21 -2.46 -19.67
CA GLU A 100 -0.04 -3.25 -20.09
C GLU A 100 1.02 -3.45 -18.99
N GLN A 101 1.05 -2.57 -17.97
CA GLN A 101 2.06 -2.56 -16.89
C GLN A 101 1.48 -2.19 -15.53
N ARG A 102 0.17 -1.93 -15.46
CA ARG A 102 -0.54 -1.46 -14.26
C ARG A 102 -1.89 -2.16 -14.19
N ALA A 103 -2.37 -2.40 -12.97
CA ALA A 103 -3.75 -2.79 -12.73
C ALA A 103 -4.68 -1.58 -12.95
N PRO A 104 -5.99 -1.80 -13.22
CA PRO A 104 -6.93 -0.73 -13.54
C PRO A 104 -6.93 0.42 -12.52
N GLY A 105 -6.97 0.15 -11.21
CA GLY A 105 -6.89 1.19 -10.19
C GLY A 105 -7.95 2.30 -10.36
N HIS A 106 -7.51 3.56 -10.31
CA HIS A 106 -8.37 4.75 -10.47
C HIS A 106 -9.58 4.75 -9.52
N ALA A 107 -9.36 4.30 -8.28
CA ALA A 107 -10.38 4.24 -7.25
C ALA A 107 -10.17 5.31 -6.17
N VAL A 108 -11.28 5.80 -5.62
CA VAL A 108 -11.29 6.72 -4.49
C VAL A 108 -11.90 5.99 -3.30
N LEU A 109 -11.24 6.07 -2.15
CA LEU A 109 -11.70 5.44 -0.93
C LEU A 109 -13.03 6.03 -0.45
N ASP A 110 -13.86 5.19 0.17
CA ASP A 110 -15.09 5.61 0.84
C ASP A 110 -14.85 5.97 2.33
N GLY A 111 -15.94 6.18 3.08
CA GLY A 111 -15.87 6.54 4.50
C GLY A 111 -15.76 5.38 5.49
N LYS A 112 -15.80 4.11 5.07
CA LYS A 112 -16.05 2.99 6.00
C LYS A 112 -14.95 2.80 7.03
N ILE A 113 -13.69 2.94 6.61
CA ILE A 113 -12.51 2.71 7.47
C ILE A 113 -12.42 3.70 8.65
N TYR A 114 -13.18 4.80 8.59
CA TYR A 114 -13.25 5.79 9.67
C TYR A 114 -14.29 5.42 10.74
N HIS A 115 -15.07 4.36 10.51
CA HIS A 115 -16.15 3.92 11.41
C HIS A 115 -16.11 2.42 11.75
N GLU A 116 -15.41 1.63 10.93
CA GLU A 116 -15.26 0.19 11.08
C GLU A 116 -13.77 -0.18 11.02
N GLY A 117 -13.34 -1.15 11.83
CA GLY A 117 -12.05 -1.81 11.71
C GLY A 117 -12.13 -3.05 10.82
N PHE A 118 -10.98 -3.63 10.48
CA PHE A 118 -10.93 -4.84 9.67
C PHE A 118 -11.50 -6.08 10.37
N LEU A 119 -11.55 -6.09 11.71
CA LEU A 119 -12.28 -7.12 12.46
C LEU A 119 -13.80 -7.02 12.23
N ASP A 120 -14.34 -5.81 12.07
CA ASP A 120 -15.77 -5.60 11.77
C ASP A 120 -16.09 -6.08 10.34
N PHE A 121 -15.23 -5.76 9.36
CA PHE A 121 -15.36 -6.29 8.01
C PHE A 121 -15.29 -7.81 7.97
N LYS A 122 -14.36 -8.41 8.71
CA LYS A 122 -14.24 -9.87 8.82
C LYS A 122 -15.49 -10.51 9.43
N ALA A 123 -16.07 -9.92 10.48
CA ALA A 123 -17.33 -10.38 11.05
C ALA A 123 -18.49 -10.31 10.04
N ARG A 124 -18.56 -9.24 9.23
CA ARG A 124 -19.56 -9.09 8.17
C ARG A 124 -19.38 -10.12 7.06
N ILE A 125 -18.14 -10.35 6.61
CA ILE A 125 -17.80 -11.36 5.61
C ILE A 125 -18.26 -12.73 6.11
N LYS A 126 -17.88 -13.11 7.33
CA LYS A 126 -18.30 -14.38 7.96
C LYS A 126 -19.82 -14.53 8.00
N LYS A 127 -20.54 -13.48 8.40
CA LYS A 127 -22.01 -13.48 8.42
C LYS A 127 -22.61 -13.76 7.04
N VAL A 128 -22.07 -13.15 5.98
CA VAL A 128 -22.54 -13.37 4.60
C VAL A 128 -22.22 -14.78 4.12
N ARG A 129 -21.04 -15.31 4.47
CA ARG A 129 -20.64 -16.70 4.15
C ARG A 129 -21.54 -17.73 4.84
N ASP A 130 -21.85 -17.53 6.13
CA ASP A 130 -22.65 -18.47 6.92
C ASP A 130 -24.15 -18.50 6.49
N GLN A 131 -24.63 -17.44 5.83
CA GLN A 131 -26.03 -17.30 5.41
C GLN A 131 -26.41 -18.06 4.14
N SER A 132 -25.45 -18.46 3.30
CA SER A 132 -25.75 -19.06 2.00
C SER A 132 -24.64 -19.99 1.55
N LYS A 133 -25.02 -21.15 0.98
CA LYS A 133 -24.10 -21.97 0.21
C LYS A 133 -24.11 -21.46 -1.22
N TRP A 134 -23.08 -20.73 -1.59
CA TRP A 134 -22.91 -20.22 -2.95
C TRP A 134 -22.49 -21.37 -3.88
N ALA A 135 -23.16 -21.49 -5.04
CA ALA A 135 -22.83 -22.49 -6.06
C ALA A 135 -21.73 -22.03 -7.04
N ASP A 136 -21.31 -20.77 -6.93
CA ASP A 136 -20.27 -20.12 -7.72
C ASP A 136 -19.06 -19.73 -6.83
N ASN A 137 -18.11 -18.99 -7.39
CA ASN A 137 -16.85 -18.63 -6.73
C ASN A 137 -17.00 -17.59 -5.61
N ARG A 138 -18.21 -17.14 -5.26
CA ARG A 138 -18.41 -16.10 -4.23
C ARG A 138 -17.85 -16.47 -2.87
N ASP A 139 -17.94 -17.75 -2.47
CA ASP A 139 -17.34 -18.16 -1.20
C ASP A 139 -15.81 -18.03 -1.22
N GLN A 140 -15.17 -18.30 -2.36
CA GLN A 140 -13.72 -18.15 -2.54
C GLN A 140 -13.32 -16.67 -2.48
N GLU A 141 -14.08 -15.78 -3.12
CA GLU A 141 -13.85 -14.33 -3.05
C GLU A 141 -13.99 -13.82 -1.61
N LEU A 142 -15.05 -14.24 -0.90
CA LEU A 142 -15.26 -13.85 0.50
C LEU A 142 -14.15 -14.39 1.41
N GLN A 143 -13.68 -15.62 1.18
CA GLN A 143 -12.53 -16.18 1.88
C GLN A 143 -11.25 -15.36 1.60
N ALA A 144 -11.02 -14.94 0.36
CA ALA A 144 -9.89 -14.10 0.00
C ALA A 144 -9.95 -12.74 0.73
N MET A 145 -11.12 -12.10 0.77
CA MET A 145 -11.34 -10.85 1.51
C MET A 145 -11.05 -11.01 3.01
N GLU A 146 -11.45 -12.12 3.62
CA GLU A 146 -11.16 -12.45 5.02
C GLU A 146 -9.65 -12.57 5.28
N ILE A 147 -8.90 -13.23 4.37
CA ILE A 147 -7.44 -13.34 4.44
C ILE A 147 -6.79 -11.95 4.28
N CYS A 148 -7.28 -11.10 3.39
CA CYS A 148 -6.76 -9.74 3.23
C CYS A 148 -6.95 -8.89 4.50
N CYS A 149 -8.06 -9.09 5.23
CA CYS A 149 -8.28 -8.45 6.53
C CYS A 149 -7.20 -8.86 7.54
N ASP A 150 -6.89 -10.16 7.64
CA ASP A 150 -5.84 -10.64 8.53
C ASP A 150 -4.46 -10.10 8.13
N ALA A 151 -4.18 -10.06 6.83
CA ALA A 151 -2.89 -9.60 6.31
C ALA A 151 -2.59 -8.13 6.67
N ILE A 152 -3.59 -7.24 6.56
CA ILE A 152 -3.39 -5.81 6.87
C ILE A 152 -3.34 -5.55 8.38
N ILE A 153 -4.08 -6.32 9.18
CA ILE A 153 -3.97 -6.30 10.64
C ILE A 153 -2.55 -6.70 11.04
N ARG A 154 -2.07 -7.84 10.52
CA ARG A 154 -0.71 -8.31 10.82
C ARG A 154 0.36 -7.32 10.37
N PHE A 155 0.15 -6.62 9.27
CA PHE A 155 1.06 -5.56 8.81
C PHE A 155 1.22 -4.46 9.86
N ALA A 156 0.14 -3.98 10.46
CA ALA A 156 0.19 -2.95 11.49
C ALA A 156 0.76 -3.46 12.82
N GLU A 157 0.44 -4.68 13.23
CA GLU A 157 1.02 -5.30 14.42
C GLU A 157 2.56 -5.37 14.33
N ARG A 158 3.10 -5.69 13.15
CA ARG A 158 4.55 -5.67 12.91
C ARG A 158 5.15 -4.27 13.02
N HIS A 159 4.41 -3.22 12.64
CA HIS A 159 4.86 -1.84 12.91
C HIS A 159 4.87 -1.53 14.40
N ALA A 160 3.88 -2.02 15.15
CA ALA A 160 3.84 -1.86 16.59
C ALA A 160 5.02 -2.59 17.28
N GLU A 161 5.37 -3.79 16.82
CA GLU A 161 6.54 -4.54 17.28
C GLU A 161 7.83 -3.73 17.07
N VAL A 162 8.09 -3.26 15.84
CA VAL A 162 9.28 -2.45 15.53
C VAL A 162 9.30 -1.13 16.31
N ALA A 163 8.16 -0.46 16.46
CA ALA A 163 8.09 0.77 17.25
C ALA A 163 8.43 0.55 18.74
N ARG A 164 7.99 -0.58 19.33
CA ARG A 164 8.35 -0.97 20.70
C ARG A 164 9.84 -1.28 20.85
N GLU A 165 10.43 -1.98 19.89
CA GLU A 165 11.87 -2.25 19.86
C GLU A 165 12.68 -0.95 19.80
N LEU A 166 12.32 -0.05 18.89
CA LEU A 166 12.96 1.26 18.75
C LEU A 166 12.76 2.14 20.00
N ALA A 167 11.62 2.07 20.68
CA ALA A 167 11.42 2.80 21.94
C ALA A 167 12.30 2.25 23.07
N SER A 168 12.60 0.95 23.04
CA SER A 168 13.39 0.24 24.05
C SER A 168 14.90 0.44 23.89
N SER A 169 15.37 0.88 22.71
CA SER A 169 16.78 1.22 22.47
C SER A 169 17.22 2.54 23.13
N LYS A 170 16.34 3.17 23.91
CA LYS A 170 16.57 4.42 24.65
C LYS A 170 16.99 5.59 23.74
N PRO A 171 16.16 5.97 22.75
CA PRO A 171 16.36 7.21 22.02
C PRO A 171 16.13 8.42 22.94
N ASP A 172 16.23 9.63 22.41
CA ASP A 172 15.88 10.82 23.17
C ASP A 172 14.43 10.75 23.70
N PRO A 173 14.11 11.43 24.83
CA PRO A 173 12.81 11.29 25.49
C PRO A 173 11.58 11.63 24.62
N ASN A 174 11.72 12.61 23.72
CA ASN A 174 10.63 13.00 22.83
C ASN A 174 10.38 11.90 21.81
N ARG A 175 11.44 11.40 21.17
CA ARG A 175 11.32 10.29 20.22
C ARG A 175 10.81 9.02 20.87
N GLN A 176 11.22 8.72 22.10
CA GLN A 176 10.70 7.58 22.85
C GLN A 176 9.19 7.69 23.07
N THR A 177 8.68 8.90 23.34
CA THR A 177 7.25 9.16 23.52
C THR A 177 6.49 8.94 22.21
N ASP A 178 7.00 9.48 21.09
CA ASP A 178 6.40 9.26 19.77
C ASP A 178 6.35 7.77 19.40
N LEU A 179 7.44 7.02 19.63
CA LEU A 179 7.50 5.59 19.31
C LEU A 179 6.53 4.76 20.15
N LYS A 180 6.34 5.10 21.43
CA LYS A 180 5.32 4.46 22.27
C LYS A 180 3.92 4.75 21.75
N GLN A 181 3.65 5.99 21.33
CA GLN A 181 2.37 6.35 20.75
C GLN A 181 2.11 5.64 19.42
N ILE A 182 3.12 5.56 18.54
CA ILE A 182 3.05 4.81 17.29
C ILE A 182 2.74 3.33 17.57
N ALA A 183 3.42 2.73 18.56
CA ALA A 183 3.17 1.34 18.94
C ALA A 183 1.74 1.12 19.43
N GLU A 184 1.19 2.04 20.23
CA GLU A 184 -0.21 1.98 20.67
C GLU A 184 -1.17 2.08 19.49
N ILE A 185 -0.99 3.09 18.63
CA ILE A 185 -1.82 3.32 17.44
C ILE A 185 -1.82 2.10 16.54
N CYS A 186 -0.64 1.58 16.19
CA CYS A 186 -0.51 0.43 15.27
C CYS A 186 -0.96 -0.90 15.89
N SER A 187 -1.08 -0.97 17.23
CA SER A 187 -1.70 -2.12 17.90
C SER A 187 -3.23 -2.03 17.87
N TRP A 188 -3.80 -0.87 17.54
CA TRP A 188 -5.24 -0.63 17.48
C TRP A 188 -5.77 -0.59 16.04
N VAL A 189 -5.26 0.31 15.20
CA VAL A 189 -5.63 0.41 13.78
C VAL A 189 -4.66 -0.41 12.92
N PRO A 190 -5.15 -1.15 11.92
CA PRO A 190 -6.50 -1.09 11.35
C PRO A 190 -7.46 -2.17 11.87
N ALA A 191 -7.10 -2.96 12.89
CA ALA A 191 -7.97 -4.00 13.43
C ALA A 191 -9.30 -3.46 13.93
N HIS A 192 -9.26 -2.29 14.59
CA HIS A 192 -10.40 -1.57 15.13
C HIS A 192 -10.58 -0.21 14.44
N ALA A 193 -11.78 0.35 14.53
CA ALA A 193 -12.07 1.70 14.05
C ALA A 193 -11.19 2.74 14.77
N PRO A 194 -10.72 3.80 14.07
CA PRO A 194 -9.90 4.83 14.69
C PRO A 194 -10.67 5.59 15.77
N ARG A 195 -9.98 5.97 16.85
CA ARG A 195 -10.59 6.65 18.02
C ARG A 195 -10.30 8.15 18.06
N ASN A 196 -9.26 8.59 17.36
CA ASN A 196 -8.73 9.95 17.38
C ASN A 196 -8.14 10.32 16.01
N PHE A 197 -7.74 11.59 15.88
CA PHE A 197 -7.26 12.16 14.63
C PHE A 197 -6.00 11.47 14.09
N TRP A 198 -5.07 11.10 14.98
CA TRP A 198 -3.83 10.42 14.58
C TRP A 198 -4.12 8.99 14.11
N GLU A 199 -4.96 8.25 14.84
CA GLU A 199 -5.41 6.92 14.43
C GLU A 199 -6.15 6.94 13.09
N ALA A 200 -6.96 7.96 12.82
CA ALA A 200 -7.67 8.09 11.54
C ALA A 200 -6.70 8.28 10.36
N LEU A 201 -5.64 9.08 10.53
CA LEU A 201 -4.58 9.23 9.53
C LEU A 201 -3.78 7.93 9.34
N GLN A 202 -3.39 7.27 10.42
CA GLN A 202 -2.63 6.03 10.35
C GLN A 202 -3.46 4.86 9.78
N MET A 203 -4.75 4.79 10.11
CA MET A 203 -5.72 3.84 9.54
C MET A 203 -5.77 4.00 8.02
N TYR A 204 -6.02 5.21 7.52
CA TYR A 204 -5.99 5.46 6.08
C TYR A 204 -4.65 5.07 5.47
N TRP A 205 -3.54 5.42 6.12
CA TRP A 205 -2.22 5.16 5.55
C TRP A 205 -1.91 3.66 5.42
N PHE A 206 -2.31 2.85 6.40
CA PHE A 206 -2.21 1.39 6.27
C PHE A 206 -3.08 0.85 5.13
N VAL A 207 -4.31 1.33 4.98
CA VAL A 207 -5.21 0.94 3.87
C VAL A 207 -4.62 1.32 2.53
N HIS A 208 -4.13 2.56 2.39
CA HIS A 208 -3.44 3.03 1.19
C HIS A 208 -2.28 2.10 0.82
N LEU A 209 -1.39 1.80 1.78
CA LEU A 209 -0.26 0.89 1.56
C LEU A 209 -0.69 -0.53 1.23
N GLY A 210 -1.75 -1.05 1.86
CA GLY A 210 -2.31 -2.36 1.57
C GLY A 210 -2.71 -2.47 0.11
N VAL A 211 -3.55 -1.54 -0.36
CA VAL A 211 -4.06 -1.50 -1.74
C VAL A 211 -2.92 -1.37 -2.76
N ILE A 212 -2.03 -0.40 -2.58
CA ILE A 212 -0.93 -0.20 -3.55
C ILE A 212 0.17 -1.26 -3.47
N THR A 213 0.18 -2.10 -2.43
CA THR A 213 1.09 -3.26 -2.34
C THR A 213 0.43 -4.49 -2.96
N GLU A 214 -0.89 -4.62 -2.89
CA GLU A 214 -1.64 -5.71 -3.50
C GLU A 214 -1.45 -5.75 -5.01
N LEU A 215 -1.59 -4.61 -5.69
CA LEU A 215 -1.33 -4.47 -7.13
C LEU A 215 -0.73 -3.10 -7.49
N ASN A 216 -0.08 -3.01 -8.65
CA ASN A 216 0.41 -1.75 -9.22
C ASN A 216 -0.73 -0.98 -9.89
N GLU A 217 -1.61 -0.41 -9.11
CA GLU A 217 -2.75 0.35 -9.59
C GLU A 217 -2.33 1.67 -10.27
N TRP A 218 -3.16 2.13 -11.20
CA TRP A 218 -3.11 3.51 -11.65
C TRP A 218 -3.60 4.48 -10.56
N ASP A 219 -2.97 5.65 -10.52
CA ASP A 219 -3.23 6.75 -9.58
C ASP A 219 -3.06 6.41 -8.09
N SER A 220 -2.37 5.29 -7.79
CA SER A 220 -2.20 4.78 -6.43
C SER A 220 -3.58 4.63 -5.78
N PHE A 221 -3.79 5.19 -4.58
CA PHE A 221 -5.07 5.18 -3.90
C PHE A 221 -5.38 6.56 -3.32
N ASN A 222 -6.60 7.05 -3.53
CA ASN A 222 -6.99 8.42 -3.22
C ASN A 222 -7.83 8.50 -1.93
N PRO A 223 -7.52 9.42 -0.98
CA PRO A 223 -8.27 9.56 0.27
C PRO A 223 -9.65 10.21 0.09
N GLY A 224 -9.98 10.69 -1.11
CA GLY A 224 -11.23 11.35 -1.43
C GLY A 224 -11.43 12.61 -0.61
N ARG A 225 -12.56 12.69 0.08
CA ARG A 225 -12.95 13.84 0.90
C ARG A 225 -12.30 13.78 2.28
N LEU A 226 -10.97 13.77 2.30
CA LEU A 226 -10.15 13.60 3.50
C LEU A 226 -10.53 14.59 4.61
N ASP A 227 -10.84 15.83 4.24
CA ASP A 227 -11.32 16.87 5.15
C ASP A 227 -12.61 16.45 5.86
N GLN A 228 -13.59 15.91 5.13
CA GLN A 228 -14.87 15.48 5.69
C GLN A 228 -14.72 14.27 6.60
N HIS A 229 -13.85 13.33 6.22
CA HIS A 229 -13.59 12.13 7.00
C HIS A 229 -12.82 12.42 8.30
N LEU A 230 -11.85 13.34 8.27
CA LEU A 230 -11.05 13.69 9.43
C LEU A 230 -11.70 14.73 10.36
N TYR A 231 -12.62 15.55 9.85
CA TYR A 231 -13.19 16.66 10.61
C TYR A 231 -13.85 16.26 11.94
N PRO A 232 -14.63 15.15 12.04
CA PRO A 232 -15.18 14.70 13.31
C PRO A 232 -14.08 14.45 14.37
N PHE A 233 -13.03 13.70 14.01
CA PHE A 233 -11.90 13.42 14.90
C PHE A 233 -11.16 14.69 15.31
N TYR A 234 -10.89 15.58 14.35
CA TYR A 234 -10.23 16.86 14.62
C TYR A 234 -11.00 17.71 15.62
N LYS A 235 -12.31 17.83 15.41
CA LYS A 235 -13.19 18.65 16.25
C LYS A 235 -13.29 18.09 17.67
N ASP A 236 -13.48 16.78 17.80
CA ASP A 236 -13.65 16.13 19.11
C ASP A 236 -12.34 16.15 19.91
N ASP A 237 -11.21 15.82 19.27
CA ASP A 237 -9.91 15.86 19.95
C ASP A 237 -9.49 17.28 20.37
N LEU A 238 -9.83 18.31 19.58
CA LEU A 238 -9.64 19.71 19.99
C LEU A 238 -10.49 20.08 21.20
N LYS A 239 -11.76 19.70 21.18
CA LYS A 239 -12.72 19.99 22.27
C LYS A 239 -12.29 19.32 23.58
N GLU A 240 -11.75 18.10 23.48
CA GLU A 240 -11.33 17.30 24.64
C GLU A 240 -9.87 17.57 25.04
N GLY A 241 -9.17 18.48 24.36
CA GLY A 241 -7.80 18.87 24.68
C GLY A 241 -6.75 17.80 24.38
N ARG A 242 -7.10 16.76 23.62
CA ARG A 242 -6.16 15.70 23.18
C ARG A 242 -5.29 16.14 22.00
N LEU A 243 -5.73 17.15 21.27
CA LEU A 243 -5.06 17.67 20.08
C LEU A 243 -4.97 19.19 20.15
N THR A 244 -3.88 19.74 19.62
CA THR A 244 -3.77 21.17 19.32
C THR A 244 -3.80 21.38 17.81
N ARG A 245 -4.10 22.60 17.36
CA ARG A 245 -4.09 22.93 15.93
C ARG A 245 -2.70 22.71 15.33
N GLU A 246 -1.65 23.04 16.08
CA GLU A 246 -0.25 22.88 15.70
C GLU A 246 0.11 21.41 15.53
N ARG A 247 -0.31 20.54 16.48
CA ARG A 247 -0.07 19.10 16.37
C ARG A 247 -0.87 18.46 15.24
N ALA A 248 -2.11 18.90 15.01
CA ALA A 248 -2.91 18.43 13.87
C ALA A 248 -2.23 18.77 12.54
N LYS A 249 -1.68 19.99 12.44
CA LYS A 249 -0.93 20.45 11.27
C LYS A 249 0.34 19.61 11.07
N GLU A 250 1.12 19.35 12.11
CA GLU A 250 2.32 18.52 12.04
C GLU A 250 2.00 17.08 11.57
N LEU A 251 0.94 16.47 12.10
CA LEU A 251 0.50 15.15 11.66
C LEU A 251 0.14 15.13 10.16
N LEU A 252 -0.52 16.17 9.66
CA LEU A 252 -0.82 16.32 8.24
C LEU A 252 0.44 16.58 7.38
N GLU A 253 1.42 17.31 7.90
CA GLU A 253 2.71 17.49 7.24
C GLU A 253 3.46 16.17 7.11
N CYS A 254 3.54 15.38 8.20
CA CYS A 254 4.08 14.03 8.16
C CYS A 254 3.32 13.16 7.15
N PHE A 255 1.99 13.21 7.18
CA PHE A 255 1.12 12.47 6.27
C PHE A 255 1.41 12.81 4.79
N TRP A 256 1.60 14.08 4.44
CA TRP A 256 1.95 14.45 3.06
C TRP A 256 3.35 14.01 2.63
N ILE A 257 4.31 13.99 3.55
CA ILE A 257 5.63 13.41 3.29
C ILE A 257 5.50 11.94 2.90
N LYS A 258 4.58 11.19 3.54
CA LYS A 258 4.37 9.77 3.23
C LYS A 258 3.95 9.54 1.77
N PHE A 259 3.09 10.38 1.20
CA PHE A 259 2.76 10.31 -0.24
C PHE A 259 3.97 10.61 -1.12
N SER A 260 4.76 11.63 -0.78
CA SER A 260 5.99 11.99 -1.52
C SER A 260 7.02 10.86 -1.53
N ASN A 261 7.00 9.99 -0.52
CA ASN A 261 7.85 8.81 -0.43
C ASN A 261 7.41 7.67 -1.37
N GLN A 262 6.25 7.74 -2.04
CA GLN A 262 5.73 6.67 -2.91
C GLN A 262 5.76 7.06 -4.40
N PRO A 263 6.92 7.00 -5.07
CA PRO A 263 6.96 7.22 -6.51
C PRO A 263 6.18 6.12 -7.23
N ALA A 264 5.61 6.43 -8.39
CA ALA A 264 4.93 5.43 -9.21
C ALA A 264 5.93 4.31 -9.59
N PRO A 265 5.60 3.01 -9.43
CA PRO A 265 6.49 1.93 -9.85
C PRO A 265 6.89 2.07 -11.32
N PRO A 266 8.13 1.68 -11.68
CA PRO A 266 8.67 1.92 -12.99
C PRO A 266 7.81 1.28 -14.09
N LYS A 267 7.69 2.01 -15.21
CA LYS A 267 7.30 1.46 -16.50
C LYS A 267 8.51 1.34 -17.41
N VAL A 268 8.50 0.34 -18.29
CA VAL A 268 9.48 0.08 -19.35
C VAL A 268 8.78 -0.07 -20.70
N GLY A 269 9.49 0.22 -21.79
CA GLY A 269 8.89 0.37 -23.12
C GLY A 269 8.84 1.82 -23.58
#